data_AF-A6LVF0-F1
#
_entry.id   AF-A6LVF0-F1
#
_cell.length_a   1.000
_cell.length_b   1.000
_cell.length_c   1.000
_cell.angle_alpha   90.00
_cell.angle_beta   90.00
_cell.angle_gamma   90.00
#
_symmetry.space_group_name_H-M   'P 1'
#
loop_
_entity.id
_entity.type
_entity.pdbx_description
1 polymer ?
#
loop_
_entity_poly.entity_id
_entity_poly.type
_entity_poly.pdbx_seq_one_letter_code
_entity_poly.pdbx_strand_id
1 'polypeptide(L)' 'MKSTYARDIVQLLEKTNYNEVMVIRSKLSDEDIEVINFFADQYQKNVMFASMHEALFNENDNPLVLKY' A
#
# COMPACT_ATOMS: atom_id res chain seq x y z
N MET A 1 11.34 -0.86 10.32
CA MET A 1 9.89 -1.10 10.27
C MET A 1 9.55 -2.33 11.08
N LYS A 2 8.60 -2.24 12.03
CA LYS A 2 8.11 -3.41 12.79
C LYS A 2 6.94 -4.11 12.09
N SER A 3 6.20 -3.41 11.22
CA SER A 3 5.05 -3.96 10.48
C SER A 3 5.51 -4.78 9.27
N THR A 4 5.19 -6.08 9.24
CA THR A 4 5.39 -6.94 8.07
C THR A 4 4.56 -6.45 6.87
N TYR A 5 3.34 -5.96 7.14
CA TYR A 5 2.44 -5.43 6.12
C TYR A 5 3.03 -4.24 5.37
N ALA A 6 3.62 -3.28 6.10
CA ALA A 6 4.26 -2.12 5.48
C ALA A 6 5.46 -2.51 4.61
N ARG A 7 6.22 -3.53 5.01
CA ARG A 7 7.31 -4.10 4.21
C ARG A 7 6.80 -4.76 2.94
N ASP A 8 5.69 -5.47 3.01
CA ASP A 8 5.09 -6.13 1.84
C ASP A 8 4.60 -5.10 0.81
N ILE A 9 4.05 -3.99 1.27
CA ILE A 9 3.66 -2.86 0.40
C ILE A 9 4.88 -2.25 -0.29
N VAL A 10 5.97 -2.00 0.43
CA VAL A 10 7.21 -1.47 -0.18
C VAL A 10 7.75 -2.43 -1.24
N GLN A 11 7.77 -3.74 -0.97
CA GLN A 11 8.17 -4.74 -1.96
C GLN A 11 7.24 -4.78 -3.17
N LEU A 12 5.95 -4.54 -2.98
CA LEU A 12 4.97 -4.48 -4.05
C LEU A 12 5.16 -3.23 -4.92
N LEU A 13 5.50 -2.09 -4.34
CA LEU A 13 5.82 -0.87 -5.09
C LEU A 13 7.05 -1.07 -5.98
N GLU A 14 8.07 -1.76 -5.48
CA GLU A 14 9.30 -2.08 -6.22
C GLU A 14 9.07 -3.11 -7.34
N LYS A 15 8.36 -4.21 -7.04
CA LYS A 15 8.30 -5.37 -7.94
C LYS A 15 7.22 -5.26 -9.01
N THR A 16 6.25 -4.36 -8.85
CA THR A 16 5.10 -4.33 -9.75
C THR A 16 5.16 -3.22 -10.78
N ASN A 17 4.57 -3.50 -11.94
CA ASN A 17 4.42 -2.51 -13.02
C ASN A 17 3.13 -1.69 -12.90
N TYR A 18 2.36 -1.87 -11.83
CA TYR A 18 1.12 -1.13 -11.64
C TYR A 18 1.43 0.26 -11.14
N ASN A 19 0.80 1.27 -11.72
CA ASN A 19 1.03 2.66 -11.36
C ASN A 19 0.23 3.08 -10.11
N GLU A 20 -0.77 2.30 -9.72
CA GLU A 20 -1.63 2.60 -8.59
C GLU A 20 -1.80 1.39 -7.67
N VAL A 21 -1.52 1.59 -6.39
CA VAL A 21 -1.60 0.57 -5.33
C VAL A 21 -2.49 1.09 -4.21
N MET A 22 -3.50 0.32 -3.85
CA MET A 22 -4.42 0.63 -2.77
C MET A 22 -4.07 -0.19 -1.52
N VAL A 23 -4.02 0.50 -0.39
CA VAL A 23 -3.45 0.00 0.87
C VAL A 23 -4.43 0.25 2.01
N ILE A 24 -4.58 -0.73 2.90
CA ILE A 24 -5.48 -0.62 4.05
C ILE A 24 -4.82 0.23 5.14
N ARG A 25 -5.32 1.45 5.38
CA ARG A 25 -4.75 2.41 6.34
C ARG A 25 -4.78 1.90 7.78
N SER A 26 -5.83 1.17 8.18
CA SER A 26 -6.02 0.74 9.58
C SER A 26 -4.92 -0.18 10.11
N LYS A 27 -4.11 -0.77 9.23
CA LYS A 27 -2.97 -1.65 9.57
C LYS A 27 -1.62 -0.91 9.62
N LEU A 28 -1.59 0.41 9.44
CA LEU A 28 -0.39 1.22 9.34
C LEU A 28 -0.34 2.29 10.44
N SER A 29 0.84 2.50 10.99
CA SER A 29 1.15 3.71 11.77
C SER A 29 1.44 4.89 10.83
N ASP A 30 1.44 6.11 11.35
CA ASP A 30 1.81 7.28 10.57
C ASP A 30 3.27 7.18 10.04
N GLU A 31 4.18 6.59 10.83
CA GLU A 31 5.56 6.31 10.39
C GLU A 31 5.59 5.32 9.20
N ASP A 32 4.75 4.28 9.22
CA ASP A 32 4.68 3.33 8.11
C ASP A 32 4.14 4.01 6.83
N ILE A 33 3.17 4.91 6.97
CA ILE A 33 2.61 5.70 5.86
C ILE A 33 3.68 6.60 5.24
N GLU A 34 4.47 7.30 6.05
CA GLU A 34 5.57 8.14 5.59
C GLU A 34 6.60 7.33 4.77
N VAL A 35 6.98 6.16 5.28
CA VAL A 35 7.92 5.28 4.57
C VAL A 35 7.32 4.77 3.25
N ILE A 36 6.06 4.35 3.24
CA ILE A 36 5.39 3.90 2.02
C ILE A 36 5.33 5.02 0.99
N ASN A 37 4.98 6.24 1.39
CA ASN A 37 4.93 7.40 0.50
C ASN A 37 6.31 7.76 -0.05
N PHE A 38 7.36 7.66 0.76
CA PHE A 38 8.74 7.85 0.31
C PHE A 38 9.09 6.88 -0.82
N PHE A 39 8.82 5.59 -0.64
CA PHE A 39 9.10 4.60 -1.69
C PHE A 39 8.16 4.73 -2.90
N ALA A 40 6.90 5.10 -2.69
CA ALA A 40 5.96 5.35 -3.77
C ALA A 40 6.46 6.47 -4.70
N ASP A 41 6.97 7.57 -4.15
CA ASP A 41 7.59 8.66 -4.90
C ASP A 41 8.84 8.19 -5.66
N GLN A 42 9.74 7.46 -4.98
CA GLN A 42 10.96 6.90 -5.61
C GLN A 42 10.65 5.98 -6.80
N TYR A 43 9.59 5.17 -6.71
CA TYR A 43 9.17 4.26 -7.77
C TYR A 43 8.12 4.84 -8.72
N GLN A 44 7.80 6.14 -8.59
CA GLN A 44 6.79 6.84 -9.40
C GLN A 44 5.41 6.14 -9.40
N LYS A 45 4.97 5.71 -8.22
CA LYS A 45 3.69 5.03 -7.97
C LYS A 45 2.74 5.94 -7.20
N ASN A 46 1.45 5.80 -7.48
CA ASN A 46 0.39 6.38 -6.67
C ASN A 46 -0.07 5.37 -5.63
N VAL A 47 -0.14 5.79 -4.36
CA VAL A 47 -0.66 4.96 -3.28
C VAL A 47 -1.94 5.58 -2.72
N MET A 48 -3.03 4.81 -2.73
CA MET A 48 -4.29 5.19 -2.11
C MET A 48 -4.45 4.47 -0.77
N PHE A 49 -4.58 5.23 0.31
CA PHE A 49 -4.84 4.67 1.64
C PHE A 49 -6.33 4.59 1.90
N ALA A 50 -6.90 3.40 1.78
CA ALA A 50 -8.31 3.14 2.00
C ALA A 50 -8.60 2.79 3.46
N SER A 51 -9.77 3.18 3.95
CA SER A 51 -10.29 2.74 5.25
C SER A 51 -10.69 1.26 5.19
N MET A 52 -10.72 0.59 6.34
CA MET A 52 -11.14 -0.82 6.42
C MET A 52 -12.55 -1.01 5.89
N HIS A 53 -13.45 -0.03 6.03
CA HIS A 53 -14.81 -0.09 5.47
C HIS A 53 -14.83 -0.04 3.92
N GLU A 54 -13.93 0.71 3.30
CA GLU A 54 -13.74 0.73 1.84
C GLU A 54 -13.06 -0.55 1.33
N ALA A 55 -12.16 -1.12 2.14
CA ALA A 55 -11.52 -2.39 1.85
C ALA A 55 -12.41 -3.62 2.17
N LEU A 56 -13.40 -3.52 3.06
CA LEU A 56 -14.21 -4.64 3.57
C LEU A 56 -15.16 -5.27 2.53
N PHE A 57 -15.43 -4.60 1.41
CA PHE A 57 -16.04 -5.24 0.23
C PHE A 57 -15.02 -6.01 -0.61
N ASN A 58 -13.78 -6.09 -0.15
CA ASN A 58 -12.69 -6.86 -0.70
C ASN A 58 -12.13 -7.79 0.40
N GLU A 59 -12.52 -9.06 0.36
CA GLU A 59 -12.22 -10.05 1.41
C GLU A 59 -10.74 -10.49 1.46
N ASN A 60 -9.82 -9.81 0.75
CA ASN A 60 -8.42 -10.18 0.68
C ASN A 60 -7.54 -9.38 1.64
N ASP A 61 -6.68 -10.08 2.40
CA ASP A 61 -5.67 -9.49 3.29
C ASP A 61 -4.47 -8.83 2.55
N ASN A 62 -4.42 -8.95 1.22
CA ASN A 62 -3.36 -8.42 0.39
C ASN A 62 -3.63 -6.96 -0.03
N PRO A 63 -2.58 -6.14 -0.25
CA PRO A 63 -2.74 -4.85 -0.89
C PRO A 63 -3.41 -5.00 -2.26
N LEU A 64 -4.31 -4.08 -2.59
CA LEU A 64 -5.05 -4.11 -3.83
C LEU A 64 -4.28 -3.37 -4.90
N VAL A 65 -4.27 -3.95 -6.09
CA VAL A 65 -3.41 -3.49 -7.17
C VAL A 65 -4.28 -3.23 -8.36
N LEU A 66 -4.36 -1.97 -8.78
CA LEU A 66 -5.22 -1.54 -9.87
C LEU A 66 -4.44 -1.55 -11.18
N LYS A 67 -5.04 -2.18 -12.21
CA LYS A 67 -4.47 -2.28 -13.56
C LYS A 67 -5.18 -1.28 -14.46
N TYR A 68 -4.44 -0.31 -14.97
CA TYR A 68 -4.85 0.58 -16.04
C TYR A 68 -3.88 0.44 -17.20
#